data_AF-A0A7W0TB95-F1
#
_entry.id   AF-A0A7W0TB95-F1
#
_cell.length_a   1.000
_cell.length_b   1.000
_cell.length_c   1.000
_cell.angle_alpha   90.00
_cell.angle_beta   90.00
_cell.angle_gamma   90.00
#
_symmetry.space_group_name_H-M   'P 1'
#
loop_
_entity.id
_entity.type
_entity.pdbx_description
1 polymer ?
#
loop_
_entity_poly.entity_id
_entity_poly.type
_entity_poly.pdbx_seq_one_letter_code
_entity_poly.pdbx_strand_id
1 'polypeptide(L)'
;MKRRLITAAAAVTLLTGFSGCTPEQVARTAVQRYFPDRQEDNAMSVARCESRYEADAVSPDGANHGLFQINNVHRQLVESMGYRWREIYDANVNTHVARRLWNEAGWNPWTCQP
;
A
#
# COMPACT_ATOMS: atom_id res chain seq x y z
N MET A 1 57.90 -24.32 -29.34
CA MET A 1 57.70 -23.44 -28.16
C MET A 1 56.25 -22.99 -28.11
N LYS A 2 55.47 -23.43 -27.10
CA LYS A 2 54.04 -23.09 -26.93
C LYS A 2 53.91 -22.08 -25.79
N ARG A 3 53.55 -20.82 -26.08
CA ARG A 3 53.09 -19.87 -25.06
C ARG A 3 51.56 -19.91 -25.05
N ARG A 4 50.98 -20.52 -24.02
CA ARG A 4 49.54 -20.52 -23.80
C ARG A 4 49.16 -19.19 -23.13
N LEU A 5 48.39 -18.37 -23.83
CA LEU A 5 47.72 -17.21 -23.25
C LEU A 5 46.59 -17.74 -22.36
N ILE A 6 46.65 -17.42 -21.07
CA ILE A 6 45.57 -17.69 -20.11
C ILE A 6 44.65 -16.48 -20.19
N THR A 7 43.53 -16.62 -20.91
CA THR A 7 42.45 -15.63 -20.88
C THR A 7 41.64 -15.87 -19.63
N ALA A 8 41.81 -15.03 -18.61
CA ALA A 8 40.93 -15.02 -17.45
C ALA A 8 39.58 -14.43 -17.87
N ALA A 9 38.59 -15.29 -18.13
CA ALA A 9 37.20 -14.87 -18.24
C ALA A 9 36.70 -14.52 -16.84
N ALA A 10 36.65 -13.23 -16.51
CA ALA A 10 35.94 -12.76 -15.33
C ALA A 10 34.43 -12.97 -15.58
N ALA A 11 33.88 -14.04 -15.03
CA ALA A 11 32.43 -14.21 -14.94
C ALA A 11 31.90 -13.16 -13.96
N VAL A 12 31.43 -12.03 -14.50
CA VAL A 12 30.65 -11.06 -13.74
C VAL A 12 29.27 -11.67 -13.54
N THR A 13 29.08 -12.37 -12.43
CA THR A 13 27.78 -12.87 -12.01
C THR A 13 26.93 -11.67 -11.59
N LEU A 14 26.18 -11.09 -12.52
CA LEU A 14 25.13 -10.11 -12.19
C LEU A 14 24.07 -10.83 -11.36
N LEU A 15 24.08 -10.64 -10.05
CA LEU A 15 22.98 -11.01 -9.17
C LEU A 15 21.83 -10.05 -9.44
N THR A 16 20.99 -10.37 -10.43
CA THR A 16 19.70 -9.70 -10.61
C THR A 16 18.80 -10.12 -9.46
N GLY A 17 18.82 -9.35 -8.37
CA GLY A 17 17.86 -9.49 -7.28
C GLY A 17 16.48 -9.11 -7.77
N PHE A 18 15.55 -10.06 -7.79
CA PHE A 18 14.13 -9.77 -7.92
C PHE A 18 13.68 -9.13 -6.60
N SER A 19 13.80 -7.81 -6.50
CA SER A 19 13.19 -7.05 -5.41
C SER A 19 11.68 -7.11 -5.59
N GLY A 20 10.99 -7.97 -4.84
CA GLY A 20 9.54 -7.87 -4.71
C GLY A 20 9.14 -6.47 -4.24
N CYS A 21 7.97 -5.99 -4.66
CA CYS A 21 7.46 -4.68 -4.22
C CYS A 21 7.34 -4.67 -2.69
N THR A 22 7.85 -3.63 -2.04
CA THR A 22 7.66 -3.45 -0.60
C THR A 22 6.22 -3.02 -0.30
N PRO A 23 5.67 -3.28 0.90
CA PRO A 23 4.36 -2.77 1.30
C PRO A 23 4.22 -1.26 1.11
N GLU A 24 5.28 -0.50 1.43
CA GLU A 24 5.32 0.95 1.20
C GLU A 24 5.20 1.33 -0.29
N GLN A 25 5.86 0.60 -1.20
CA GLN A 25 5.76 0.87 -2.64
C GLN A 25 4.36 0.55 -3.18
N VAL A 26 3.75 -0.54 -2.69
CA VAL A 26 2.37 -0.91 -3.02
C VAL A 26 1.39 0.15 -2.51
N ALA A 27 1.54 0.58 -1.26
CA ALA A 27 0.74 1.64 -0.65
C ALA A 27 0.88 2.96 -1.42
N ARG A 28 2.11 3.37 -1.76
CA ARG A 28 2.36 4.60 -2.54
C ARG A 28 1.70 4.56 -3.91
N THR A 29 1.78 3.43 -4.61
CA THR A 29 1.13 3.26 -5.91
C THR A 29 -0.40 3.38 -5.79
N ALA A 30 -1.00 2.79 -4.75
CA ALA A 30 -2.43 2.91 -4.50
C ALA A 30 -2.83 4.35 -4.14
N VAL A 31 -2.06 5.04 -3.29
CA VAL A 31 -2.29 6.45 -2.91
C VAL A 31 -2.26 7.36 -4.14
N GLN A 32 -1.22 7.27 -4.97
CA GLN A 32 -1.07 8.03 -6.21
C GLN A 32 -2.22 7.83 -7.20
N ARG A 33 -2.88 6.66 -7.15
CA ARG A 33 -4.00 6.35 -8.03
C ARG A 33 -5.29 7.09 -7.65
N TYR A 34 -5.50 7.37 -6.36
CA TYR A 34 -6.81 7.83 -5.86
C TYR A 34 -6.78 9.19 -5.18
N PHE A 35 -5.71 9.52 -4.44
CA PHE A 35 -5.58 10.82 -3.79
C PHE A 35 -5.02 11.88 -4.75
N PRO A 36 -5.44 13.15 -4.63
CA PRO A 36 -4.81 14.22 -5.40
C PRO A 36 -3.37 14.43 -4.93
N ASP A 37 -2.48 14.83 -5.83
CA ASP A 37 -1.03 15.01 -5.61
C ASP A 37 -0.72 15.73 -4.28
N ARG A 38 -1.43 16.83 -4.01
CA ARG A 38 -1.32 17.65 -2.79
C ARG A 38 -1.72 16.95 -1.48
N GLN A 39 -2.20 15.72 -1.53
CA GLN A 39 -2.61 14.92 -0.37
C GLN A 39 -1.92 13.55 -0.32
N GLU A 40 -1.06 13.22 -1.28
CA GLU A 40 -0.38 11.92 -1.29
C GLU A 40 0.48 11.71 -0.05
N ASP A 41 1.28 12.71 0.34
CA ASP A 41 2.14 12.60 1.52
C ASP A 41 1.34 12.50 2.83
N ASN A 42 0.20 13.21 2.90
CA ASN A 42 -0.74 13.09 4.01
C ASN A 42 -1.34 11.67 4.08
N ALA A 43 -1.77 11.13 2.95
CA ALA A 43 -2.32 9.78 2.86
C ALA A 43 -1.28 8.71 3.21
N MET A 44 -0.03 8.88 2.78
CA MET A 44 1.08 8.01 3.16
C MET A 44 1.40 8.10 4.65
N SER A 45 1.36 9.30 5.24
CA SER A 45 1.54 9.49 6.69
C SER A 45 0.48 8.73 7.49
N VAL A 46 -0.80 8.86 7.10
CA VAL A 46 -1.93 8.14 7.69
C VAL A 46 -1.73 6.63 7.55
N ALA A 47 -1.50 6.12 6.34
CA ALA A 47 -1.31 4.69 6.09
C ALA A 47 -0.13 4.09 6.88
N ARG A 48 0.96 4.86 7.06
CA ARG A 48 2.09 4.45 7.89
C ARG A 48 1.70 4.29 9.35
N CYS A 49 0.94 5.24 9.89
CA CYS A 49 0.53 5.24 11.29
C CYS A 49 -0.54 4.18 11.58
N GLU A 50 -1.52 4.04 10.69
CA GLU A 50 -2.65 3.14 10.83
C GLU A 50 -2.26 1.66 10.66
N SER A 51 -1.43 1.33 9.67
CA SER A 51 -1.15 -0.07 9.31
C SER A 51 0.32 -0.40 9.07
N ARG A 52 1.23 0.59 9.15
CA ARG A 52 2.62 0.45 8.67
C ARG A 52 2.71 0.02 7.22
N TYR A 53 1.76 0.47 6.40
CA TYR A 53 1.59 0.13 4.99
C TYR A 53 1.09 -1.30 4.70
N GLU A 54 0.71 -2.06 5.72
CA GLU A 54 0.24 -3.44 5.54
C GLU A 54 -1.24 -3.46 5.14
N ALA A 55 -1.52 -3.87 3.90
CA ALA A 55 -2.88 -3.87 3.35
C ALA A 55 -3.79 -4.96 3.93
N ASP A 56 -3.23 -5.98 4.56
CA ASP A 56 -3.95 -7.06 5.25
C ASP A 56 -4.04 -6.86 6.76
N ALA A 57 -3.61 -5.71 7.28
CA ALA A 57 -3.67 -5.39 8.70
C ALA A 57 -5.10 -5.44 9.25
N VAL A 58 -5.26 -6.02 10.44
CA VAL A 58 -6.53 -6.02 11.19
C VAL A 58 -6.23 -5.55 12.61
N SER A 59 -7.02 -4.61 13.12
CA SER A 59 -6.87 -4.15 14.50
C SER A 59 -7.12 -5.28 15.51
N PRO A 60 -6.57 -5.20 16.74
CA PRO A 60 -6.71 -6.27 17.73
C PRO A 60 -8.16 -6.64 18.11
N ASP A 61 -9.08 -5.68 18.03
CA ASP A 61 -10.51 -5.86 18.26
C ASP A 61 -11.28 -6.39 17.04
N GLY A 62 -10.61 -6.54 15.88
CA GLY A 62 -11.20 -6.99 14.64
C GLY A 62 -12.13 -5.98 13.96
N ALA A 63 -12.08 -4.71 14.35
CA ALA A 63 -13.01 -3.69 13.86
C ALA A 63 -12.49 -2.87 12.67
N ASN A 64 -11.17 -2.71 12.52
CA ASN A 64 -10.53 -1.85 11.51
C ASN A 64 -9.63 -2.67 10.58
N HIS A 65 -9.68 -2.34 9.29
CA HIS A 65 -9.15 -3.22 8.25
C HIS A 65 -8.31 -2.52 7.19
N GLY A 66 -7.19 -3.15 6.87
CA GLY A 66 -6.28 -2.86 5.79
C GLY A 66 -5.52 -1.55 5.91
N LEU A 67 -5.06 -1.06 4.76
CA LEU A 67 -4.06 0.00 4.63
C LEU A 67 -4.41 1.29 5.41
N PHE A 68 -5.67 1.72 5.35
CA PHE A 68 -6.20 2.91 6.03
C PHE A 68 -7.08 2.57 7.24
N GLN A 69 -7.02 1.32 7.74
CA GLN A 69 -7.77 0.87 8.91
C GLN A 69 -9.27 1.25 8.83
N ILE A 70 -9.91 0.89 7.73
CA ILE A 70 -11.34 1.17 7.51
C ILE A 70 -12.18 0.35 8.48
N ASN A 71 -13.01 1.04 9.27
CA ASN A 71 -13.86 0.41 10.26
C ASN A 71 -15.02 -0.39 9.62
N ASN A 72 -15.41 -1.49 10.26
CA ASN A 72 -16.48 -2.39 9.79
C ASN A 72 -17.86 -1.72 9.63
N VAL A 73 -18.12 -0.58 10.29
CA VAL A 73 -19.32 0.23 10.08
C VAL A 73 -19.46 0.73 8.62
N HIS A 74 -18.36 0.82 7.88
CA HIS A 74 -18.34 1.25 6.49
C HIS A 74 -18.55 0.10 5.48
N ARG A 75 -18.91 -1.10 5.93
CA ARG A 75 -19.13 -2.24 5.02
C ARG A 75 -20.16 -1.96 3.92
N GLN A 76 -21.26 -1.27 4.26
CA GLN A 76 -22.25 -0.86 3.26
C GLN A 76 -21.70 0.14 2.24
N LEU A 77 -20.76 1.00 2.63
CA LEU A 77 -20.08 1.90 1.69
C LEU A 77 -19.19 1.11 0.72
N VAL A 78 -18.43 0.12 1.22
CA VAL A 78 -17.61 -0.74 0.37
C VAL A 78 -18.47 -1.47 -0.67
N GLU A 79 -19.61 -2.01 -0.22
CA GLU A 79 -20.56 -2.71 -1.09
C GLU A 79 -21.25 -1.77 -2.08
N SER A 80 -21.58 -0.53 -1.70
CA SER A 80 -22.17 0.46 -2.61
C SER A 80 -21.18 0.97 -3.67
N MET A 81 -19.87 0.90 -3.38
CA MET A 81 -18.80 1.16 -4.34
C MET A 81 -18.57 -0.02 -5.31
N GLY A 82 -19.32 -1.11 -5.19
CA GLY A 82 -19.25 -2.27 -6.08
C GLY A 82 -18.22 -3.34 -5.67
N TYR A 83 -17.64 -3.21 -4.47
CA TYR A 83 -16.67 -4.17 -3.95
C TYR A 83 -17.32 -5.12 -2.93
N ARG A 84 -16.76 -6.32 -2.79
CA ARG A 84 -17.12 -7.26 -1.72
C ARG A 84 -16.26 -6.92 -0.51
N TRP A 85 -16.80 -7.02 0.71
CA TRP A 85 -16.06 -6.64 1.93
C TRP A 85 -14.66 -7.26 2.04
N ARG A 86 -14.48 -8.54 1.67
CA ARG A 86 -13.15 -9.19 1.73
C ARG A 86 -12.10 -8.56 0.80
N GLU A 87 -12.51 -7.74 -0.16
CA GLU A 87 -11.61 -6.99 -1.05
C GLU A 87 -11.04 -5.75 -0.35
N ILE A 88 -11.48 -5.42 0.88
CA ILE A 88 -10.94 -4.32 1.69
C ILE A 88 -9.46 -4.52 2.06
N TYR A 89 -8.91 -5.72 1.89
CA TYR A 89 -7.49 -6.03 2.09
C TYR A 89 -6.64 -5.86 0.83
N ASP A 90 -7.25 -5.52 -0.31
CA ASP A 90 -6.52 -5.04 -1.48
C ASP A 90 -6.16 -3.56 -1.27
N ALA A 91 -4.89 -3.20 -1.45
CA ALA A 91 -4.41 -1.85 -1.23
C ALA A 91 -5.15 -0.80 -2.09
N ASN A 92 -5.50 -1.13 -3.34
CA ASN A 92 -6.23 -0.20 -4.21
C ASN A 92 -7.66 -0.02 -3.73
N VAL A 93 -8.37 -1.10 -3.39
CA VAL A 93 -9.75 -1.03 -2.88
C VAL A 93 -9.79 -0.26 -1.56
N ASN A 94 -8.91 -0.59 -0.62
CA ASN A 94 -8.83 0.09 0.68
C ASN A 94 -8.58 1.60 0.52
N THR A 95 -7.63 1.96 -0.36
CA THR A 95 -7.31 3.37 -0.66
C THR A 95 -8.46 4.09 -1.36
N HIS A 96 -9.18 3.42 -2.27
CA HIS A 96 -10.34 4.01 -2.94
C HIS A 96 -11.46 4.31 -1.95
N VAL A 97 -11.71 3.41 -0.99
CA VAL A 97 -12.67 3.61 0.10
C VAL A 97 -12.22 4.75 1.02
N ALA A 98 -10.94 4.78 1.41
CA ALA A 98 -10.36 5.88 2.19
C ALA A 98 -10.53 7.23 1.47
N ARG A 99 -10.27 7.27 0.15
CA ARG A 99 -10.48 8.44 -0.69
C ARG A 99 -11.93 8.92 -0.70
N ARG A 100 -12.89 7.99 -0.69
CA ARG A 100 -14.34 8.28 -0.65
C ARG A 100 -14.76 8.88 0.70
N LEU A 101 -14.23 8.38 1.81
CA LEU A 101 -14.46 8.92 3.16
C LEU A 101 -13.79 10.29 3.34
N TRP A 102 -12.56 10.44 2.87
CA TRP A 102 -11.85 11.72 2.90
C TRP A 102 -12.57 12.82 2.11
N ASN A 103 -13.24 12.48 1.00
CA ASN A 103 -14.11 13.41 0.28
C ASN A 103 -15.26 13.98 1.14
N GLU A 104 -15.77 13.21 2.11
CA GLU A 104 -16.90 13.61 2.94
C GLU A 104 -16.48 14.39 4.17
N ALA A 105 -15.39 13.97 4.80
CA ALA A 105 -15.04 14.40 6.15
C ALA A 105 -13.61 14.94 6.28
N GLY A 106 -12.83 14.99 5.20
CA GLY A 106 -11.39 15.23 5.27
C GLY A 106 -10.69 14.14 6.08
N TRP A 107 -9.66 14.50 6.84
CA TRP A 107 -8.86 13.55 7.65
C TRP A 107 -9.46 13.25 9.03
N ASN A 108 -10.53 13.94 9.43
CA ASN A 108 -11.16 13.82 10.76
C ASN A 108 -11.53 12.38 11.18
N PRO A 109 -11.90 11.44 10.28
CA PRO A 109 -12.22 10.07 10.69
C PRO A 109 -11.03 9.24 11.18
N TRP A 110 -9.79 9.67 10.89
CA TRP A 110 -8.58 8.94 11.27
C TRP A 110 -7.99 9.52 12.56
N THR A 111 -7.64 8.64 13.50
CA THR A 111 -6.89 9.09 14.69
C THR A 111 -5.49 9.55 14.27
N CYS A 112 -4.88 8.84 13.31
CA CYS A 112 -3.62 9.20 12.70
C CYS A 112 -3.78 10.25 11.58
N GLN A 113 -4.43 11.37 11.85
CA GLN A 113 -4.53 12.46 10.89
C GLN A 113 -3.20 13.22 10.71
N PRO A 114 -2.95 13.85 9.54
CA PRO A 114 -1.75 14.65 9.28
C PRO A 114 -1.56 15.85 10.22
#